data_AF-A0A2S9GK55-F1
#
_entry.id   AF-A0A2S9GK55-F1
#
_cell.length_a   1.000
_cell.length_b   1.000
_cell.length_c   1.000
_cell.angle_alpha   90.00
_cell.angle_beta   90.00
_cell.angle_gamma   90.00
#
_symmetry.space_group_name_H-M   'P 1'
#
loop_
_entity.id
_entity.type
_entity.pdbx_description
1 polymer ?
#
loop_
_entity_poly.entity_id
_entity_poly.type
_entity_poly.pdbx_seq_one_letter_code
_entity_poly.pdbx_strand_id
1 'polypeptide(L)'
;QAAAEASEAEDDLARIIASVYGEYQRRLRAANALDFDDLIGETVAVLQAFPQIAQYYRRRFRHIMVDEYQDTNHAQYVLVRELV
;
A
#
# COMPACT_ATOMS: atom_id res chain seq x y z
N GLN A 1 31.54 20.84 2.50
CA GLN A 1 30.75 21.47 3.57
C GLN A 1 29.30 21.65 3.13
N ALA A 2 28.97 22.47 2.13
CA ALA A 2 27.59 22.63 1.63
C ALA A 2 26.86 21.32 1.23
N ALA A 3 27.55 20.35 0.63
CA ALA A 3 26.95 19.06 0.26
C ALA A 3 26.63 18.15 1.47
N ALA A 4 27.35 18.29 2.58
CA ALA A 4 27.09 17.54 3.81
C ALA A 4 25.90 18.16 4.57
N GLU A 5 25.83 19.48 4.62
CA GLU A 5 24.70 20.22 5.21
C GLU A 5 23.38 19.98 4.44
N ALA A 6 23.44 19.86 3.10
CA ALA A 6 22.29 19.49 2.29
C ALA A 6 21.79 18.06 2.57
N SER A 7 22.71 17.10 2.72
CA SER A 7 22.38 15.70 3.06
C SER A 7 21.76 15.59 4.46
N GLU A 8 22.27 16.32 5.45
CA GLU A 8 21.69 16.34 6.80
C GLU A 8 20.28 16.94 6.81
N ALA A 9 20.04 18.00 6.04
CA ALA A 9 18.72 18.60 5.90
C ALA A 9 17.71 17.66 5.21
N GLU A 10 18.14 16.89 4.19
CA GLU A 10 17.31 15.86 3.55
C GLU A 10 16.95 14.74 4.53
N ASP A 11 17.89 14.29 5.34
CA ASP A 11 17.65 13.26 6.37
C ASP A 11 16.69 13.73 7.46
N ASP A 12 16.81 14.99 7.89
CA ASP A 12 15.91 15.60 8.87
C ASP A 12 14.48 15.73 8.30
N LEU A 13 14.35 16.14 7.04
CA LEU A 13 13.06 16.19 6.37
C LEU A 13 12.43 14.80 6.26
N ALA A 14 13.20 13.78 5.87
CA ALA A 14 12.73 12.40 5.79
C ALA A 14 12.22 11.89 7.14
N ARG A 15 12.93 12.20 8.24
CA ARG A 15 12.49 11.85 9.61
C ARG A 15 11.19 12.53 10.00
N ILE A 16 11.02 13.81 9.66
CA ILE A 16 9.77 14.56 9.93
C ILE A 16 8.62 13.93 9.14
N ILE A 17 8.81 13.66 7.85
CA ILE A 17 7.79 13.03 6.99
C ILE A 17 7.38 11.67 7.56
N ALA A 18 8.34 10.82 7.94
CA ALA A 18 8.04 9.51 8.53
C ALA A 18 7.24 9.62 9.84
N SER A 19 7.59 10.58 10.70
CA SER A 19 6.87 10.85 11.95
C SER A 19 5.43 11.30 11.70
N VAL A 20 5.24 12.24 10.78
CA VAL A 20 3.92 12.76 10.40
C VAL A 20 3.08 11.66 9.76
N TYR A 21 3.64 10.89 8.83
CA TYR A 21 2.96 9.78 8.20
C TYR A 21 2.52 8.72 9.23
N GLY A 22 3.40 8.40 10.19
CA GLY A 22 3.06 7.48 11.28
C GLY A 22 1.90 7.97 12.15
N GLU A 23 1.84 9.27 12.46
CA GLU A 23 0.71 9.86 13.20
C GLU A 23 -0.57 9.90 12.37
N TYR A 24 -0.48 10.25 11.09
CA TYR A 24 -1.59 10.23 10.16
C TYR A 24 -2.25 8.84 10.11
N GLN A 25 -1.45 7.80 9.89
CA GLN A 25 -1.92 6.41 9.85
C GLN A 25 -2.55 5.96 11.18
N ARG A 26 -1.98 6.35 12.32
CA ARG A 26 -2.58 6.09 13.64
C ARG A 26 -3.97 6.70 13.78
N ARG A 27 -4.14 7.96 13.40
CA ARG A 27 -5.43 8.66 13.49
C ARG A 27 -6.47 8.08 12.55
N LEU A 28 -6.05 7.73 11.33
CA LEU A 28 -6.92 7.14 10.32
C LEU A 28 -7.51 5.80 10.82
N ARG A 29 -6.65 4.94 11.38
CA ARG A 29 -7.06 3.68 12.02
C ARG A 29 -7.96 3.89 13.23
N ALA A 30 -7.64 4.85 14.09
CA ALA A 30 -8.46 5.16 15.26
C ALA A 30 -9.87 5.66 14.86
N ALA A 31 -9.99 6.31 13.70
CA ALA A 31 -11.26 6.75 13.13
C ALA A 31 -12.00 5.66 12.34
N ASN A 32 -11.45 4.44 12.24
CA ASN A 32 -11.95 3.37 11.36
C ASN A 32 -12.19 3.85 9.92
N ALA A 33 -11.29 4.69 9.42
CA ALA A 33 -11.31 5.25 8.09
C ALA A 33 -10.21 4.62 7.22
N LEU A 34 -10.37 4.73 5.91
CA LEU A 34 -9.42 4.29 4.89
C LEU A 34 -9.26 5.42 3.88
N ASP A 35 -8.02 5.67 3.45
CA ASP A 35 -7.77 6.48 2.25
C ASP A 35 -7.66 5.60 1.00
N PHE A 36 -7.38 6.21 -0.16
CA PHE A 36 -7.36 5.50 -1.44
C PHE A 36 -6.29 4.41 -1.52
N ASP A 37 -5.12 4.64 -0.94
CA ASP A 37 -4.02 3.67 -0.98
C ASP A 37 -4.34 2.49 -0.04
N ASP A 38 -4.98 2.77 1.09
CA ASP A 38 -5.39 1.74 2.04
C ASP A 38 -6.42 0.77 1.45
N LEU A 39 -7.32 1.24 0.57
CA LEU A 39 -8.30 0.35 -0.08
C LEU A 39 -7.62 -0.82 -0.81
N ILE A 40 -6.44 -0.58 -1.39
CA ILE A 40 -5.66 -1.60 -2.09
C ILE A 40 -4.76 -2.34 -1.09
N GLY A 41 -3.99 -1.60 -0.29
CA GLY A 41 -3.02 -2.16 0.64
C GLY A 41 -3.65 -3.08 1.68
N GLU A 42 -4.73 -2.66 2.34
CA GLU A 42 -5.42 -3.46 3.35
C GLU A 42 -6.15 -4.65 2.72
N THR A 43 -6.66 -4.52 1.49
CA THR A 43 -7.21 -5.67 0.75
C THR A 43 -6.13 -6.73 0.50
N VAL A 44 -4.95 -6.32 0.05
CA VAL A 44 -3.80 -7.23 -0.12
C VAL A 44 -3.43 -7.89 1.21
N ALA A 45 -3.36 -7.12 2.30
CA ALA A 45 -3.04 -7.65 3.62
C ALA A 45 -4.02 -8.73 4.07
N VAL A 46 -5.33 -8.51 3.86
CA VAL A 46 -6.38 -9.51 4.17
C VAL A 46 -6.22 -10.76 3.32
N LEU A 47 -6.00 -10.63 2.01
CA LEU A 47 -5.85 -11.78 1.12
C LEU A 47 -4.64 -12.64 1.48
N GLN A 48 -3.53 -12.01 1.89
CA GLN A 48 -2.31 -12.69 2.32
C GLN A 48 -2.45 -13.33 3.71
N ALA A 49 -3.09 -12.64 4.65
CA ALA A 49 -3.29 -13.15 6.01
C ALA A 49 -4.32 -14.30 6.05
N PHE A 50 -5.29 -14.31 5.14
CA PHE A 50 -6.40 -15.26 5.14
C PHE A 50 -6.57 -15.95 3.77
N PRO A 51 -5.76 -16.99 3.46
CA PRO A 51 -5.76 -17.67 2.16
C PRO A 51 -7.13 -18.22 1.72
N GLN A 52 -8.01 -18.55 2.66
CA GLN A 52 -9.38 -18.99 2.37
C GLN A 52 -10.24 -17.89 1.70
N ILE A 53 -9.99 -16.62 2.04
CA ILE A 53 -10.66 -15.47 1.42
C ILE A 53 -10.12 -15.30 -0.01
N ALA A 54 -8.81 -15.36 -0.19
CA ALA A 54 -8.20 -15.36 -1.54
C ALA A 54 -8.74 -16.50 -2.41
N GLN A 55 -8.86 -17.72 -1.86
CA GLN A 55 -9.42 -18.87 -2.58
C GLN A 55 -10.90 -18.69 -2.94
N TYR A 56 -11.67 -17.98 -2.13
CA TYR A 56 -13.04 -17.60 -2.49
C TYR A 56 -13.05 -16.70 -3.74
N TYR A 57 -12.21 -15.66 -3.76
CA TYR A 57 -12.16 -14.73 -4.90
C TYR A 57 -11.53 -15.34 -6.16
N ARG A 58 -10.47 -16.16 -6.05
CA ARG A 58 -9.91 -16.94 -7.18
C ARG A 58 -10.98 -17.79 -7.88
N ARG A 59 -11.85 -18.45 -7.11
CA ARG A 59 -12.95 -19.25 -7.67
C ARG A 59 -14.02 -18.39 -8.33
N ARG A 60 -14.27 -17.19 -7.80
CA ARG A 60 -15.23 -16.23 -8.35
C ARG A 60 -14.73 -15.58 -9.64
N PHE A 61 -13.48 -15.12 -9.65
CA PHE A 61 -12.83 -14.44 -10.76
C PHE A 61 -11.97 -15.42 -11.56
N ARG A 62 -12.63 -16.32 -12.30
CA ARG A 62 -11.94 -17.34 -13.11
C ARG A 62 -11.05 -16.77 -14.22
N HIS A 63 -11.36 -15.56 -14.67
CA HIS A 63 -10.60 -14.80 -15.66
C HIS A 63 -10.52 -13.35 -15.18
N ILE A 64 -9.31 -12.80 -15.19
CA ILE A 64 -9.04 -11.41 -14.80
C ILE A 64 -8.35 -10.75 -15.99
N MET A 65 -8.89 -9.61 -16.43
CA MET A 65 -8.28 -8.75 -17.43
C MET A 65 -7.91 -7.44 -16.73
N VAL A 66 -6.67 -7.01 -16.88
CA VAL A 66 -6.17 -5.75 -16.34
C VAL A 66 -5.84 -4.85 -17.51
N ASP A 67 -6.52 -3.72 -17.59
CA ASP A 67 -6.24 -2.68 -18.57
C ASP A 67 -5.17 -1.71 -18.03
N GLU A 68 -4.49 -0.98 -18.91
CA GLU A 68 -3.42 -0.03 -18.57
C GLU A 68 -2.34 -0.62 -17.62
N TYR A 69 -1.98 -1.89 -17.84
CA TYR A 69 -1.09 -2.64 -16.94
C TYR A 69 0.27 -1.96 -16.74
N GLN A 70 0.75 -1.20 -17.72
CA GLN A 70 1.99 -0.45 -17.64
C GLN A 70 1.98 0.64 -16.56
N ASP A 71 0.81 1.12 -16.15
CA ASP A 71 0.67 2.18 -15.14
C ASP A 71 0.42 1.64 -13.73
N THR A 72 0.48 0.31 -13.55
CA THR A 72 0.23 -0.33 -12.25
C THR A 72 1.38 -0.12 -11.26
N ASN A 73 1.04 0.21 -10.01
CA ASN A 73 2.00 0.29 -8.92
C ASN A 73 2.21 -1.07 -8.22
N HIS A 74 3.18 -1.14 -7.29
CA HIS A 74 3.51 -2.39 -6.61
C HIS A 74 2.31 -3.02 -5.87
N ALA A 75 1.50 -2.23 -5.17
CA ALA A 75 0.36 -2.73 -4.42
C ALA A 75 -0.72 -3.32 -5.35
N GLN A 76 -0.99 -2.64 -6.48
CA GLN A 76 -1.93 -3.13 -7.51
C GLN A 76 -1.46 -4.42 -8.16
N TYR A 77 -0.17 -4.53 -8.47
CA TYR A 77 0.43 -5.76 -8.97
C TYR A 77 0.23 -6.92 -7.98
N VAL A 78 0.55 -6.70 -6.70
CA VAL A 78 0.40 -7.73 -5.67
C VAL A 78 -1.07 -8.13 -5.55
N LEU A 79 -2.01 -7.18 -5.57
CA LEU A 79 -3.43 -7.49 -5.54
C LEU A 79 -3.85 -8.45 -6.66
N VAL A 80 -3.49 -8.14 -7.91
CA VAL A 80 -3.81 -9.02 -9.05
C VAL A 80 -3.17 -10.40 -8.86
N ARG A 81 -1.92 -10.46 -8.39
CA ARG A 81 -1.22 -11.72 -8.11
C ARG A 81 -1.91 -12.57 -7.04
N GLU A 82 -2.46 -11.96 -5.98
CA GLU A 82 -3.19 -12.71 -4.94
C GLU A 82 -4.54 -13.25 -5.44
N LEU A 83 -5.06 -12.74 -6.55
CA LEU A 83 -6.34 -13.12 -7.14
C LEU A 83 -6.22 -14.16 -8.28
N VAL A 84 -5.00 -14.49 -8.71
CA VAL A 84 -4.66 -15.56 -9.66
C VAL A 84 -4.09 -16.75 -8.91
#